data_AF-A0AAE0KHE7-F1
#
_entry.id   AF-A0AAE0KHE7-F1
#
_cell.length_a   1.000
_cell.length_b   1.000
_cell.length_c   1.000
_cell.angle_alpha   90.00
_cell.angle_beta   90.00
_cell.angle_gamma   90.00
#
_symmetry.space_group_name_H-M   'P 1'
#
loop_
_entity.id
_entity.type
_entity.pdbx_description
1 polymer ?
#
loop_
_entity_poly.entity_id
_entity_poly.type
_entity_poly.pdbx_seq_one_letter_code
_entity_poly.pdbx_strand_id
1 'polypeptide(L)'
;NCPNIVSSGLQVLAGQTLDLTKLEKKMELRGVQVTFEGSTTWGYREWTGLLVSVSGTNISIKGAPGSALDGSGELWWDQDGKQKPKFFRAHSLSNSTIEGIRIVNAPVHVFSINGCTNLTLANVTINNTLGDRLGKNTDGFDISASSNIKILGAVVYNQDDCVAINSGTDIVFRGGLCVGGHGLSVGSIGGRSNNAVKNVLFENSTMKNSQNGVRIKTKYGENGTVDAVTYRHIQLSNITKYGIPL
;
A
#
# COMPACT_ATOMS: atom_id res chain seq x y z
N ASN A 1 3.17 -27.26 -12.35
CA ASN A 1 4.14 -26.16 -12.54
C ASN A 1 3.42 -24.83 -12.41
N CYS A 2 3.79 -23.99 -11.44
CA CYS A 2 3.41 -22.58 -11.45
C CYS A 2 4.33 -21.87 -12.45
N PRO A 3 3.80 -21.24 -13.51
CA PRO A 3 4.66 -20.49 -14.41
C PRO A 3 5.16 -19.23 -13.72
N ASN A 4 6.41 -18.92 -14.03
CA ASN A 4 7.14 -17.78 -13.52
C ASN A 4 7.33 -16.77 -14.66
N ILE A 5 6.81 -15.57 -14.48
CA ILE A 5 6.95 -14.45 -15.41
C ILE A 5 8.02 -13.53 -14.82
N VAL A 6 9.14 -13.35 -15.51
CA VAL A 6 10.17 -12.40 -15.12
C VAL A 6 9.99 -11.10 -15.92
N SER A 7 9.84 -9.98 -15.21
CA SER A 7 9.80 -8.64 -15.80
C SER A 7 11.07 -7.90 -15.43
N SER A 8 11.98 -7.74 -16.39
CA SER A 8 13.30 -7.15 -16.15
C SER A 8 13.40 -5.78 -16.83
N GLY A 9 13.67 -4.72 -16.04
CA GLY A 9 14.00 -3.39 -16.55
C GLY A 9 12.91 -2.72 -17.41
N LEU A 10 11.63 -3.01 -17.15
CA LEU A 10 10.53 -2.59 -18.02
C LEU A 10 10.32 -1.07 -18.01
N GLN A 11 10.23 -0.46 -19.19
CA GLN A 11 9.81 0.93 -19.36
C GLN A 11 8.36 0.96 -19.83
N VAL A 12 7.44 1.27 -18.92
CA VAL A 12 6.01 1.40 -19.23
C VAL A 12 5.76 2.78 -19.84
N LEU A 13 5.04 2.79 -20.96
CA LEU A 13 4.74 4.04 -21.67
C LEU A 13 3.86 4.99 -20.84
N ALA A 14 3.98 6.28 -21.11
CA ALA A 14 3.21 7.32 -20.44
C ALA A 14 1.70 7.07 -20.51
N GLY A 15 1.02 7.13 -19.36
CA GLY A 15 -0.42 6.92 -19.28
C GLY A 15 -0.89 5.49 -19.47
N GLN A 16 0.00 4.50 -19.35
CA GLN A 16 -0.35 3.08 -19.42
C GLN A 16 -0.18 2.38 -18.09
N THR A 17 -1.02 1.37 -17.86
CA THR A 17 -0.96 0.48 -16.71
C THR A 17 -0.18 -0.77 -17.09
N LEU A 18 0.75 -1.19 -16.22
CA LEU A 18 1.24 -2.56 -16.22
C LEU A 18 0.12 -3.47 -15.69
N ASP A 19 -0.66 -4.03 -16.61
CA ASP A 19 -1.86 -4.80 -16.31
C ASP A 19 -1.57 -6.30 -16.18
N LEU A 20 -1.59 -6.78 -14.93
CA LEU A 20 -1.40 -8.18 -14.54
C LEU A 20 -2.73 -8.83 -14.09
N THR A 21 -3.89 -8.23 -14.40
CA THR A 21 -5.19 -8.69 -13.89
C THR A 21 -5.74 -9.94 -14.58
N LYS A 22 -5.24 -10.27 -15.78
CA LYS A 22 -5.75 -11.37 -16.62
C LYS A 22 -4.83 -12.57 -16.73
N LEU A 23 -3.78 -12.65 -15.89
CA LEU A 23 -2.72 -13.66 -16.01
C LEU A 23 -3.26 -15.10 -15.92
N GLU A 24 -4.10 -15.41 -14.94
CA GLU A 24 -4.66 -16.76 -14.77
C GLU A 24 -5.51 -17.20 -15.95
N LYS A 25 -6.40 -16.31 -16.44
CA LYS A 25 -7.31 -16.61 -17.54
C LYS A 25 -6.58 -16.79 -18.86
N LYS A 26 -5.56 -15.97 -19.13
CA LYS A 26 -4.79 -16.03 -20.38
C LYS A 26 -3.94 -17.28 -20.49
N MET A 27 -3.59 -17.89 -19.36
CA MET A 27 -2.61 -18.97 -19.32
C MET A 27 -3.20 -20.30 -18.81
N GLU A 28 -4.49 -20.34 -18.45
CA GLU A 28 -5.21 -21.52 -17.91
C GLU A 28 -4.53 -22.15 -16.67
N LEU A 29 -3.97 -21.32 -15.80
CA LEU A 29 -3.04 -21.78 -14.75
C LEU A 29 -3.69 -21.96 -13.38
N ARG A 30 -3.17 -22.94 -12.64
CA ARG A 30 -3.36 -23.04 -11.19
C ARG A 30 -2.27 -22.23 -10.49
N GLY A 31 -2.46 -20.92 -10.45
CA GLY A 31 -1.56 -19.96 -9.79
C GLY A 31 -0.45 -19.43 -10.70
N VAL A 32 0.00 -18.20 -10.42
CA VAL A 32 0.97 -17.46 -11.25
C VAL A 32 2.01 -16.81 -10.35
N GLN A 33 3.29 -16.92 -10.71
CA GLN A 33 4.34 -16.13 -10.11
C GLN A 33 4.82 -15.05 -11.09
N VAL A 34 4.94 -13.82 -10.62
CA VAL A 34 5.57 -12.70 -11.34
C VAL A 34 6.73 -12.18 -10.50
N THR A 35 7.91 -12.12 -11.08
CA THR A 35 9.12 -11.59 -10.44
C THR A 35 9.58 -10.34 -11.18
N PHE A 36 9.69 -9.22 -10.46
CA PHE A 36 10.28 -7.98 -10.95
C PHE A 36 11.79 -8.00 -10.73
N GLU A 37 12.54 -7.69 -11.80
CA GLU A 37 13.98 -7.57 -11.84
C GLU A 37 14.39 -6.21 -12.41
N GLY A 38 15.57 -5.73 -12.02
CA GLY A 38 16.05 -4.40 -12.43
C GLY A 38 15.11 -3.27 -11.98
N SER A 39 15.15 -2.15 -12.70
CA SER A 39 14.30 -0.98 -12.42
C SER A 39 13.17 -0.88 -13.44
N THR A 40 11.93 -0.97 -12.97
CA THR A 40 10.74 -0.68 -13.79
C THR A 40 10.36 0.78 -13.64
N THR A 41 10.09 1.48 -14.73
CA THR A 41 9.78 2.93 -14.76
C THR A 41 8.53 3.21 -15.59
N TRP A 42 7.93 4.40 -15.42
CA TRP A 42 6.78 4.86 -16.19
C TRP A 42 7.05 6.21 -16.85
N GLY A 43 6.57 6.39 -18.09
CA GLY A 43 6.57 7.70 -18.74
C GLY A 43 5.64 8.70 -18.05
N TYR A 44 5.98 9.99 -18.10
CA TYR A 44 5.17 11.06 -17.50
C TYR A 44 3.86 11.31 -18.25
N ARG A 45 2.75 11.35 -17.51
CA ARG A 45 1.44 11.86 -17.94
C ARG A 45 0.67 12.31 -16.70
N GLU A 46 -0.10 13.38 -16.81
CA GLU A 46 -1.11 13.71 -15.80
C GLU A 46 -2.37 12.90 -16.07
N TRP A 47 -2.71 12.02 -15.13
CA TRP A 47 -3.84 11.12 -15.17
C TRP A 47 -4.07 10.52 -13.79
N THR A 48 -5.24 9.92 -13.57
CA THR A 48 -5.59 9.31 -12.27
C THR A 48 -5.00 7.91 -12.08
N GLY A 49 -4.25 7.42 -13.07
CA GLY A 49 -3.58 6.15 -13.02
C GLY A 49 -4.44 4.98 -13.45
N LEU A 50 -3.96 3.76 -13.22
CA LEU A 50 -2.94 3.33 -12.24
C LEU A 50 -1.66 2.81 -12.89
N LEU A 51 -0.53 2.82 -12.18
CA LEU A 51 0.77 2.37 -12.71
C LEU A 51 0.85 0.83 -12.82
N VAL A 52 0.44 0.10 -11.78
CA VAL A 52 0.41 -1.38 -11.73
C VAL A 52 -0.97 -1.86 -11.26
N SER A 53 -1.50 -2.91 -11.90
CA SER A 53 -2.75 -3.55 -11.49
C SER A 53 -2.61 -5.07 -11.42
N VAL A 54 -3.03 -5.67 -10.31
CA VAL A 54 -2.98 -7.12 -10.07
C VAL A 54 -4.29 -7.61 -9.47
N SER A 55 -4.80 -8.74 -9.96
CA SER A 55 -5.96 -9.47 -9.44
C SER A 55 -5.84 -10.96 -9.74
N GLY A 56 -6.54 -11.81 -8.97
CA GLY A 56 -6.53 -13.26 -9.21
C GLY A 56 -6.57 -14.09 -7.93
N THR A 57 -6.49 -15.42 -8.07
CA THR A 57 -6.38 -16.39 -6.99
C THR A 57 -5.08 -17.21 -7.10
N ASN A 58 -4.31 -17.31 -6.01
CA ASN A 58 -2.99 -17.96 -6.00
C ASN A 58 -1.94 -17.21 -6.85
N ILE A 59 -1.96 -15.87 -6.78
CA ILE A 59 -0.94 -15.02 -7.39
C ILE A 59 0.21 -14.80 -6.40
N SER A 60 1.45 -14.89 -6.89
CA SER A 60 2.67 -14.54 -6.16
C SER A 60 3.42 -13.44 -6.92
N ILE A 61 3.48 -12.24 -6.35
CA ILE A 61 4.27 -11.12 -6.89
C ILE A 61 5.54 -10.97 -6.07
N LYS A 62 6.70 -10.95 -6.72
CA LYS A 62 8.02 -10.89 -6.07
C LYS A 62 8.88 -9.76 -6.62
N GLY A 63 9.68 -9.15 -5.76
CA GLY A 63 10.82 -8.32 -6.15
C GLY A 63 12.12 -9.08 -5.97
N ALA A 64 12.94 -9.17 -7.02
CA ALA A 64 14.28 -9.72 -6.92
C ALA A 64 15.21 -8.77 -6.13
N PRO A 65 16.32 -9.26 -5.54
CA PRO A 65 17.31 -8.40 -4.90
C PRO A 65 17.78 -7.28 -5.84
N GLY A 66 17.78 -6.05 -5.33
CA GLY A 66 18.16 -4.86 -6.12
C GLY A 66 17.10 -4.37 -7.11
N SER A 67 15.96 -5.05 -7.25
CA SER A 67 14.86 -4.55 -8.09
C SER A 67 14.19 -3.32 -7.48
N ALA A 68 13.60 -2.48 -8.33
CA ALA A 68 12.82 -1.33 -7.93
C ALA A 68 11.68 -1.06 -8.92
N LEU A 69 10.54 -0.63 -8.39
CA LEU A 69 9.48 0.03 -9.15
C LEU A 69 9.61 1.53 -8.87
N ASP A 70 10.16 2.28 -9.81
CA ASP A 70 10.40 3.71 -9.68
C ASP A 70 9.28 4.51 -10.36
N GLY A 71 8.51 5.22 -9.55
CA GLY A 71 7.38 6.02 -10.01
C GLY A 71 7.75 7.41 -10.52
N SER A 72 9.01 7.85 -10.35
CA SER A 72 9.48 9.20 -10.70
C SER A 72 8.54 10.31 -10.21
N GLY A 73 8.04 10.16 -8.98
CA GLY A 73 7.00 10.99 -8.36
C GLY A 73 7.30 12.48 -8.33
N GLU A 74 8.58 12.87 -8.37
CA GLU A 74 9.05 14.25 -8.48
C GLU A 74 8.51 15.00 -9.70
N LEU A 75 8.11 14.28 -10.75
CA LEU A 75 7.48 14.87 -11.94
C LEU A 75 6.04 15.34 -11.65
N TRP A 76 5.39 14.76 -10.64
CA TRP A 76 4.00 15.06 -10.23
C TRP A 76 3.90 15.88 -8.95
N TRP A 77 4.82 15.74 -7.99
CA TRP A 77 4.72 16.41 -6.69
C TRP A 77 4.71 17.93 -6.84
N ASP A 78 3.65 18.55 -6.32
CA ASP A 78 3.34 19.95 -6.54
C ASP A 78 2.49 20.53 -5.40
N GLN A 79 2.23 21.83 -5.49
CA GLN A 79 1.21 22.50 -4.69
C GLN A 79 -0.07 22.79 -5.50
N ASP A 80 0.01 22.69 -6.83
CA ASP A 80 -0.99 23.20 -7.78
C ASP A 80 -2.04 22.16 -8.22
N GLY A 81 -1.97 20.93 -7.72
CA GLY A 81 -3.05 19.95 -7.86
C GLY A 81 -3.06 19.15 -9.15
N LYS A 82 -1.91 18.90 -9.79
CA LYS A 82 -1.75 17.95 -10.90
C LYS A 82 -2.48 16.63 -10.62
N GLN A 83 -3.03 16.03 -11.67
CA GLN A 83 -3.55 14.66 -11.58
C GLN A 83 -2.40 13.66 -11.45
N LYS A 84 -2.42 12.87 -10.37
CA LYS A 84 -1.34 11.95 -10.01
C LYS A 84 -1.84 10.50 -10.08
N PRO A 85 -1.13 9.61 -10.77
CA PRO A 85 -1.56 8.22 -10.86
C PRO A 85 -1.31 7.48 -9.55
N LYS A 86 -2.30 6.71 -9.08
CA LYS A 86 -2.08 5.74 -7.99
C LYS A 86 -1.09 4.66 -8.43
N PHE A 87 -0.28 4.16 -7.50
CA PHE A 87 0.82 3.27 -7.85
C PHE A 87 0.36 1.83 -8.10
N PHE A 88 0.00 1.10 -7.04
CA PHE A 88 -0.20 -0.34 -7.06
C PHE A 88 -1.63 -0.69 -6.65
N ARG A 89 -2.39 -1.28 -7.57
CA ARG A 89 -3.73 -1.79 -7.30
C ARG A 89 -3.69 -3.29 -7.08
N ALA A 90 -3.79 -3.68 -5.82
CA ALA A 90 -3.95 -5.05 -5.37
C ALA A 90 -5.45 -5.28 -5.09
N HIS A 91 -6.22 -5.58 -6.13
CA HIS A 91 -7.67 -5.73 -6.00
C HIS A 91 -8.10 -7.16 -6.33
N SER A 92 -9.10 -7.66 -5.60
CA SER A 92 -9.68 -8.99 -5.86
C SER A 92 -8.61 -10.10 -5.88
N LEU A 93 -7.63 -9.98 -4.98
CA LEU A 93 -6.62 -11.01 -4.76
C LEU A 93 -7.10 -11.98 -3.68
N SER A 94 -7.08 -13.27 -4.00
CA SER A 94 -7.42 -14.35 -3.07
C SER A 94 -6.26 -15.31 -2.89
N ASN A 95 -5.95 -15.72 -1.66
CA ASN A 95 -4.87 -16.68 -1.37
C ASN A 95 -3.54 -16.32 -2.06
N SER A 96 -3.14 -15.06 -1.97
CA SER A 96 -2.07 -14.49 -2.78
C SER A 96 -0.98 -13.85 -1.92
N THR A 97 0.18 -13.62 -2.52
CA THR A 97 1.36 -13.05 -1.85
C THR A 97 1.99 -11.94 -2.67
N ILE A 98 2.46 -10.89 -1.98
CA ILE A 98 3.31 -9.83 -2.54
C ILE A 98 4.55 -9.75 -1.63
N GLU A 99 5.73 -10.04 -2.16
CA GLU A 99 6.92 -10.23 -1.34
C GLU A 99 8.13 -9.47 -1.91
N GLY A 100 8.87 -8.76 -1.05
CA GLY A 100 10.15 -8.15 -1.42
C GLY A 100 10.05 -7.00 -2.42
N ILE A 101 8.85 -6.46 -2.67
CA ILE A 101 8.65 -5.34 -3.59
C ILE A 101 9.24 -4.07 -2.98
N ARG A 102 10.08 -3.39 -3.77
CA ARG A 102 10.61 -2.06 -3.47
C ARG A 102 9.99 -1.04 -4.41
N ILE A 103 9.27 -0.08 -3.85
CA ILE A 103 8.71 1.08 -4.55
C ILE A 103 9.48 2.33 -4.14
N VAL A 104 9.90 3.13 -5.12
CA VAL A 104 10.55 4.42 -4.87
C VAL A 104 9.79 5.54 -5.58
N ASN A 105 9.72 6.70 -4.93
CA ASN A 105 9.17 7.93 -5.48
C ASN A 105 7.78 7.77 -6.10
N ALA A 106 6.81 7.27 -5.31
CA ALA A 106 5.44 7.17 -5.78
C ALA A 106 4.81 8.56 -5.98
N PRO A 107 4.07 8.81 -7.09
CA PRO A 107 3.40 10.08 -7.31
C PRO A 107 2.39 10.46 -6.22
N VAL A 108 1.71 9.46 -5.64
CA VAL A 108 0.66 9.59 -4.61
C VAL A 108 0.53 8.22 -3.87
N HIS A 109 -0.65 7.88 -3.32
CA HIS A 109 -0.96 6.60 -2.65
C HIS A 109 -0.35 5.37 -3.35
N VAL A 110 0.27 4.49 -2.56
CA VAL A 110 1.03 3.35 -3.06
C VAL A 110 0.16 2.12 -3.24
N PHE A 111 -0.11 1.34 -2.19
CA PHE A 111 -0.94 0.13 -2.30
C PHE A 111 -2.40 0.43 -2.03
N SER A 112 -3.25 0.31 -3.05
CA SER A 112 -4.69 0.20 -2.90
C SER A 112 -5.06 -1.28 -2.79
N ILE A 113 -5.44 -1.73 -1.59
CA ILE A 113 -5.83 -3.10 -1.27
C ILE A 113 -7.36 -3.15 -1.09
N ASN A 114 -8.05 -3.81 -2.02
CA ASN A 114 -9.52 -3.78 -2.04
C ASN A 114 -10.14 -5.10 -2.49
N GLY A 115 -11.13 -5.61 -1.76
CA GLY A 115 -11.80 -6.86 -2.11
C GLY A 115 -10.88 -8.07 -2.03
N CYS A 116 -9.86 -8.03 -1.17
CA CYS A 116 -8.88 -9.09 -1.02
C CYS A 116 -9.24 -10.04 0.12
N THR A 117 -8.89 -11.32 -0.04
CA THR A 117 -9.08 -12.36 0.98
C THR A 117 -7.80 -13.19 1.10
N ASN A 118 -7.27 -13.38 2.31
CA ASN A 118 -6.04 -14.16 2.53
C ASN A 118 -4.85 -13.62 1.69
N LEU A 119 -4.57 -12.33 1.81
CA LEU A 119 -3.45 -11.67 1.12
C LEU A 119 -2.34 -11.37 2.13
N THR A 120 -1.12 -11.82 1.82
CA THR A 120 0.08 -11.46 2.60
C THR A 120 0.99 -10.56 1.79
N LEU A 121 1.32 -9.40 2.33
CA LEU A 121 2.36 -8.50 1.86
C LEU A 121 3.55 -8.60 2.84
N ALA A 122 4.71 -9.05 2.37
CA ALA A 122 5.88 -9.30 3.21
C ALA A 122 7.12 -8.57 2.69
N ASN A 123 7.88 -7.96 3.60
CA ASN A 123 9.16 -7.30 3.31
C ASN A 123 9.04 -6.24 2.20
N VAL A 124 7.91 -5.54 2.15
CA VAL A 124 7.68 -4.44 1.20
C VAL A 124 8.42 -3.20 1.68
N THR A 125 9.16 -2.55 0.79
CA THR A 125 9.82 -1.26 1.05
C THR A 125 9.19 -0.17 0.19
N ILE A 126 8.73 0.91 0.82
CA ILE A 126 8.27 2.14 0.16
C ILE A 126 9.21 3.25 0.59
N ASN A 127 9.88 3.87 -0.38
CA ASN A 127 10.78 4.99 -0.13
C ASN A 127 10.38 6.21 -0.96
N ASN A 128 9.68 7.14 -0.33
CA ASN A 128 9.30 8.43 -0.89
C ASN A 128 10.04 9.58 -0.18
N THR A 129 11.24 9.36 0.37
CA THR A 129 11.99 10.41 1.09
C THR A 129 12.27 11.67 0.26
N LEU A 130 12.40 11.54 -1.07
CA LEU A 130 12.53 12.71 -1.95
C LEU A 130 11.26 13.58 -1.97
N GLY A 131 10.14 13.02 -1.53
CA GLY A 131 8.85 13.70 -1.42
C GLY A 131 8.73 14.59 -0.17
N ASP A 132 9.67 14.61 0.78
CA ASP A 132 9.49 15.31 2.07
C ASP A 132 9.12 16.80 1.95
N ARG A 133 9.47 17.45 0.82
CA ARG A 133 9.12 18.85 0.56
C ARG A 133 7.76 19.05 -0.12
N LEU A 134 7.41 18.20 -1.09
CA LEU A 134 6.28 18.42 -2.00
C LEU A 134 5.33 17.22 -2.15
N GLY A 135 5.80 16.02 -1.82
CA GLY A 135 4.99 14.81 -1.79
C GLY A 135 3.85 14.95 -0.78
N LYS A 136 2.65 14.57 -1.20
CA LYS A 136 1.42 14.59 -0.40
C LYS A 136 0.56 13.39 -0.75
N ASN A 137 -0.18 12.87 0.24
CA ASN A 137 -1.05 11.72 0.09
C ASN A 137 -0.32 10.49 -0.50
N THR A 138 0.92 10.29 -0.05
CA THR A 138 1.79 9.17 -0.45
C THR A 138 1.59 7.97 0.48
N ASP A 139 0.34 7.65 0.80
CA ASP A 139 -0.05 6.60 1.74
C ASP A 139 0.61 5.26 1.37
N GLY A 140 1.07 4.52 2.38
CA GLY A 140 1.75 3.24 2.15
C GLY A 140 0.78 2.14 1.75
N PHE A 141 -0.15 1.81 2.65
CA PHE A 141 -1.15 0.76 2.45
C PHE A 141 -2.56 1.26 2.78
N ASP A 142 -3.39 1.45 1.76
CA ASP A 142 -4.81 1.71 1.89
C ASP A 142 -5.60 0.42 1.81
N ILE A 143 -6.30 0.05 2.88
CA ILE A 143 -7.07 -1.18 2.96
C ILE A 143 -8.56 -0.86 3.00
N SER A 144 -9.35 -1.55 2.19
CA SER A 144 -10.82 -1.45 2.18
C SER A 144 -11.46 -2.78 1.79
N ALA A 145 -12.64 -3.06 2.33
CA ALA A 145 -13.48 -4.20 1.92
C ALA A 145 -12.70 -5.53 1.77
N SER A 146 -11.78 -5.81 2.70
CA SER A 146 -10.87 -6.95 2.61
C SER A 146 -10.86 -7.77 3.91
N SER A 147 -10.49 -9.04 3.84
CA SER A 147 -10.43 -9.95 4.97
C SER A 147 -9.13 -10.76 5.03
N ASN A 148 -8.64 -11.04 6.25
CA ASN A 148 -7.40 -11.79 6.49
C ASN A 148 -6.20 -11.22 5.70
N ILE A 149 -5.89 -9.96 5.95
CA ILE A 149 -4.77 -9.25 5.32
C ILE A 149 -3.61 -9.20 6.30
N LYS A 150 -2.41 -9.58 5.84
CA LYS A 150 -1.19 -9.56 6.65
C LYS A 150 -0.15 -8.68 5.97
N ILE A 151 0.30 -7.64 6.65
CA ILE A 151 1.42 -6.80 6.24
C ILE A 151 2.55 -7.04 7.24
N LEU A 152 3.65 -7.62 6.78
CA LEU A 152 4.73 -8.14 7.63
C LEU A 152 6.06 -7.52 7.23
N GLY A 153 6.78 -6.92 8.17
CA GLY A 153 8.14 -6.41 7.93
C GLY A 153 8.20 -5.24 6.94
N ALA A 154 7.13 -4.43 6.83
CA ALA A 154 7.10 -3.31 5.91
C ALA A 154 8.02 -2.17 6.37
N VAL A 155 8.72 -1.53 5.43
CA VAL A 155 9.53 -0.33 5.67
C VAL A 155 8.98 0.80 4.82
N VAL A 156 8.47 1.87 5.45
CA VAL A 156 7.78 2.96 4.78
C VAL A 156 8.39 4.30 5.19
N TYR A 157 8.88 5.04 4.20
CA TYR A 157 9.24 6.45 4.31
C TYR A 157 8.30 7.24 3.40
N ASN A 158 7.43 8.07 3.98
CA ASN A 158 6.40 8.78 3.22
C ASN A 158 5.89 10.05 3.94
N GLN A 159 4.92 10.72 3.32
CA GLN A 159 4.32 11.97 3.78
C GLN A 159 2.83 11.84 4.18
N ASP A 160 2.31 10.62 4.31
CA ASP A 160 0.94 10.38 4.77
C ASP A 160 0.82 9.05 5.55
N ASP A 161 -0.36 8.46 5.70
CA ASP A 161 -0.54 7.25 6.50
C ASP A 161 0.42 6.14 6.08
N CYS A 162 1.08 5.52 7.06
CA CYS A 162 1.87 4.32 6.79
C CYS A 162 0.94 3.19 6.35
N VAL A 163 -0.22 3.12 7.01
CA VAL A 163 -1.34 2.25 6.70
C VAL A 163 -2.64 2.93 7.12
N ALA A 164 -3.65 2.86 6.26
CA ALA A 164 -4.99 3.40 6.48
C ALA A 164 -6.04 2.31 6.23
N ILE A 165 -6.67 1.82 7.31
CA ILE A 165 -7.71 0.79 7.22
C ILE A 165 -9.09 1.45 7.19
N ASN A 166 -9.64 1.65 6.00
CA ASN A 166 -10.94 2.31 5.84
C ASN A 166 -12.12 1.33 6.07
N SER A 167 -11.95 0.05 5.77
CA SER A 167 -12.86 -1.06 6.13
C SER A 167 -12.19 -2.42 5.96
N GLY A 168 -12.66 -3.43 6.70
CA GLY A 168 -12.18 -4.81 6.59
C GLY A 168 -12.20 -5.57 7.91
N THR A 169 -11.87 -6.87 7.84
CA THR A 169 -11.81 -7.76 9.01
C THR A 169 -10.51 -8.55 9.05
N ASP A 170 -10.02 -8.89 10.24
CA ASP A 170 -8.85 -9.76 10.42
C ASP A 170 -7.61 -9.21 9.73
N ILE A 171 -7.21 -7.99 10.10
CA ILE A 171 -6.08 -7.29 9.48
C ILE A 171 -4.92 -7.23 10.47
N VAL A 172 -3.74 -7.68 10.04
CA VAL A 172 -2.52 -7.66 10.84
C VAL A 172 -1.46 -6.81 10.15
N PHE A 173 -0.90 -5.86 10.87
CA PHE A 173 0.32 -5.14 10.50
C PHE A 173 1.36 -5.39 11.59
N ARG A 174 2.48 -6.05 11.24
CA ARG A 174 3.47 -6.49 12.23
C ARG A 174 4.90 -6.24 11.77
N GLY A 175 5.76 -5.82 12.69
CA GLY A 175 7.20 -5.70 12.45
C GLY A 175 7.55 -4.56 11.51
N GLY A 176 6.68 -3.54 11.38
CA GLY A 176 6.88 -2.45 10.44
C GLY A 176 7.74 -1.32 11.00
N LEU A 177 8.45 -0.63 10.09
CA LEU A 177 9.10 0.66 10.34
C LEU A 177 8.41 1.71 9.48
N CYS A 178 7.85 2.73 10.11
CA CYS A 178 7.17 3.84 9.45
C CYS A 178 7.85 5.15 9.86
N VAL A 179 8.24 5.97 8.87
CA VAL A 179 9.00 7.20 9.10
C VAL A 179 8.42 8.34 8.26
N GLY A 180 8.28 9.53 8.86
CA GLY A 180 7.86 10.75 8.16
C GLY A 180 6.34 10.98 8.10
N GLY A 181 5.58 9.90 7.93
CA GLY A 181 4.15 9.95 7.60
C GLY A 181 3.17 10.32 8.73
N HIS A 182 1.93 9.84 8.61
CA HIS A 182 0.79 10.24 9.47
C HIS A 182 0.29 9.19 10.46
N GLY A 183 0.96 8.03 10.56
CA GLY A 183 0.68 7.03 11.60
C GLY A 183 0.22 5.67 11.09
N LEU A 184 -0.05 4.79 12.05
CA LEU A 184 -0.79 3.55 11.87
C LEU A 184 -2.27 3.88 12.10
N SER A 185 -3.03 4.01 11.01
CA SER A 185 -4.39 4.56 11.05
C SER A 185 -5.45 3.50 10.79
N VAL A 186 -6.47 3.46 11.66
CA VAL A 186 -7.79 2.91 11.31
C VAL A 186 -8.68 4.08 10.90
N GLY A 187 -9.11 4.06 9.63
CA GLY A 187 -10.00 5.03 9.03
C GLY A 187 -9.39 5.78 7.84
N SER A 188 -10.10 6.76 7.29
CA SER A 188 -11.34 7.33 7.81
C SER A 188 -12.53 6.37 7.66
N ILE A 189 -13.20 6.01 8.75
CA ILE A 189 -14.44 5.21 8.70
C ILE A 189 -15.64 6.14 8.48
N GLY A 190 -16.58 5.76 7.60
CA GLY A 190 -17.78 6.54 7.30
C GLY A 190 -17.80 7.11 5.87
N GLY A 191 -19.00 7.38 5.35
CA GLY A 191 -19.21 7.97 4.02
C GLY A 191 -18.80 7.08 2.84
N ARG A 192 -18.77 5.76 3.02
CA ARG A 192 -18.48 4.76 1.96
C ARG A 192 -19.52 3.65 1.98
N SER A 193 -19.50 2.78 0.97
CA SER A 193 -20.38 1.61 0.89
C SER A 193 -20.11 0.57 2.00
N ASN A 194 -18.88 0.52 2.50
CA ASN A 194 -18.50 -0.32 3.65
C ASN A 194 -17.72 0.54 4.66
N ASN A 195 -18.26 0.64 5.88
CA ASN A 195 -17.73 1.43 7.00
C ASN A 195 -17.52 0.56 8.25
N ALA A 196 -17.27 -0.74 8.08
CA ALA A 196 -16.99 -1.64 9.20
C ALA A 196 -15.51 -2.02 9.22
N VAL A 197 -14.89 -1.86 10.39
CA VAL A 197 -13.57 -2.39 10.72
C VAL A 197 -13.70 -3.32 11.92
N LYS A 198 -13.17 -4.53 11.81
CA LYS A 198 -13.20 -5.52 12.89
C LYS A 198 -11.88 -6.29 13.01
N ASN A 199 -11.48 -6.63 14.23
CA ASN A 199 -10.36 -7.52 14.51
C ASN A 199 -9.06 -7.09 13.80
N VAL A 200 -8.51 -5.96 14.23
CA VAL A 200 -7.26 -5.41 13.68
C VAL A 200 -6.17 -5.52 14.72
N LEU A 201 -4.98 -5.97 14.31
CA LEU A 201 -3.79 -6.03 15.15
C LEU A 201 -2.64 -5.26 14.50
N PHE A 202 -2.19 -4.21 15.16
CA PHE A 202 -0.88 -3.60 14.93
C PHE A 202 0.07 -4.09 16.00
N GLU A 203 1.23 -4.65 15.61
CA GLU A 203 2.14 -5.27 16.58
C GLU A 203 3.63 -5.05 16.27
N ASN A 204 4.44 -4.89 17.32
CA ASN A 204 5.91 -4.88 17.24
C ASN A 204 6.44 -3.94 16.15
N SER A 205 5.89 -2.73 16.07
CA SER A 205 6.17 -1.78 14.98
C SER A 205 6.69 -0.46 15.54
N THR A 206 7.45 0.25 14.72
CA THR A 206 8.10 1.51 15.10
C THR A 206 7.62 2.65 14.21
N MET A 207 7.20 3.74 14.85
CA MET A 207 6.90 5.02 14.21
C MET A 207 7.98 6.04 14.58
N LYS A 208 8.56 6.72 13.58
CA LYS A 208 9.56 7.78 13.81
C LYS A 208 9.26 9.03 13.01
N ASN A 209 9.52 10.20 13.57
CA ASN A 209 9.46 11.47 12.84
C ASN A 209 8.13 11.67 12.10
N SER A 210 7.03 11.22 12.70
CA SER A 210 5.70 11.18 12.07
C SER A 210 4.76 12.17 12.75
N GLN A 211 3.73 12.60 12.02
CA GLN A 211 2.71 13.48 12.59
C GLN A 211 1.97 12.80 13.75
N ASN A 212 1.57 11.54 13.56
CA ASN A 212 0.87 10.77 14.59
C ASN A 212 1.50 9.39 14.77
N GLY A 213 1.32 8.81 15.95
CA GLY A 213 1.71 7.44 16.24
C GLY A 213 0.63 6.45 15.82
N VAL A 214 -0.23 6.08 16.76
CA VAL A 214 -1.43 5.25 16.51
C VAL A 214 -2.62 6.18 16.30
N ARG A 215 -3.57 5.82 15.43
CA ARG A 215 -4.68 6.72 15.08
C ARG A 215 -5.95 5.96 14.74
N ILE A 216 -7.09 6.42 15.25
CA ILE A 216 -8.42 6.02 14.77
C ILE A 216 -9.14 7.29 14.33
N LYS A 217 -9.69 7.31 13.12
CA LYS A 217 -10.38 8.47 12.55
C LYS A 217 -11.73 8.06 11.96
N THR A 218 -12.83 8.61 12.49
CA THR A 218 -14.19 8.45 11.94
C THR A 218 -14.63 9.77 11.29
N LYS A 219 -15.51 9.70 10.30
CA LYS A 219 -16.09 10.89 9.67
C LYS A 219 -17.29 11.37 10.49
N TYR A 220 -17.32 12.67 10.78
CA TYR A 220 -18.45 13.30 11.45
C TYR A 220 -19.75 13.15 10.64
N GLY A 221 -20.85 12.83 11.33
CA GLY A 221 -22.18 12.67 10.70
C GLY A 221 -22.37 11.38 9.91
N GLU A 222 -21.36 10.50 9.88
CA GLU A 222 -21.40 9.25 9.12
C GLU A 222 -21.57 8.02 10.03
N ASN A 223 -22.12 6.94 9.47
CA ASN A 223 -22.32 5.68 10.17
C ASN A 223 -21.20 4.68 9.88
N GLY A 224 -20.81 3.90 10.89
CA GLY A 224 -19.83 2.83 10.78
C GLY A 224 -19.52 2.16 12.11
N THR A 225 -18.69 1.12 12.08
CA THR A 225 -18.27 0.38 13.27
C THR A 225 -16.75 0.19 13.28
N VAL A 226 -16.16 0.31 14.46
CA VAL A 226 -14.78 -0.04 14.74
C VAL A 226 -14.80 -0.94 15.96
N ASP A 227 -14.47 -2.22 15.77
CA ASP A 227 -14.56 -3.25 16.81
C ASP A 227 -13.25 -4.04 16.89
N ALA A 228 -12.84 -4.40 18.10
CA ALA A 228 -11.65 -5.22 18.37
C ALA A 228 -10.37 -4.74 17.63
N VAL A 229 -9.96 -3.49 17.86
CA VAL A 229 -8.66 -2.95 17.36
C VAL A 229 -7.64 -2.99 18.48
N THR A 230 -6.50 -3.65 18.24
CA THR A 230 -5.39 -3.77 19.18
C THR A 230 -4.13 -3.15 18.60
N TYR A 231 -3.50 -2.25 19.37
CA TYR A 231 -2.13 -1.79 19.14
C TYR A 231 -1.25 -2.36 20.27
N ARG A 232 -0.22 -3.15 19.93
CA ARG A 232 0.65 -3.82 20.90
C ARG A 232 2.13 -3.62 20.57
N HIS A 233 2.93 -3.24 21.58
CA HIS A 233 4.36 -3.00 21.41
C HIS A 233 4.68 -2.04 20.25
N ILE A 234 4.00 -0.90 20.21
CA ILE A 234 4.26 0.16 19.25
C ILE A 234 5.24 1.16 19.85
N GLN A 235 6.40 1.31 19.22
CA GLN A 235 7.42 2.25 19.65
C GLN A 235 7.26 3.56 18.90
N LEU A 236 7.11 4.66 19.62
CA LEU A 236 6.93 5.99 19.06
C LEU A 236 8.18 6.84 19.37
N SER A 237 8.70 7.56 18.38
CA SER A 237 9.80 8.51 18.59
C SER A 237 9.62 9.75 17.72
N ASN A 238 9.87 10.93 18.30
CA ASN A 238 9.77 12.22 17.62
C ASN A 238 8.43 12.41 16.87
N ILE A 239 7.31 12.21 17.57
CA ILE A 239 5.98 12.43 17.01
C ILE A 239 5.62 13.91 17.13
N THR A 240 5.22 14.55 16.03
CA THR A 240 5.11 16.02 15.96
C THR A 240 3.73 16.57 16.30
N LYS A 241 2.67 15.76 16.28
CA LYS A 241 1.30 16.20 16.62
C LYS A 241 0.67 15.38 17.74
N TYR A 242 0.41 14.09 17.53
CA TYR A 242 -0.25 13.25 18.52
C TYR A 242 0.37 11.85 18.59
N GLY A 243 0.92 11.47 19.76
CA GLY A 243 1.31 10.07 19.97
C GLY A 243 0.11 9.13 19.83
N ILE A 244 -0.96 9.45 20.54
CA ILE A 244 -2.29 8.84 20.46
C ILE A 244 -3.29 10.01 20.49
N PRO A 245 -4.01 10.33 19.40
CA PRO A 245 -5.09 11.30 19.45
C PRO A 245 -6.26 10.69 20.24
N LEU A 246 -6.68 11.40 21.29
CA LEU A 246 -7.89 11.08 22.08
C LEU A 246 -9.12 11.74 21.47
#